data_AF-A0A4Y8ASR5-F1
#
_entry.id   AF-A0A4Y8ASR5-F1
#
_cell.length_a   1.000
_cell.length_b   1.000
_cell.length_c   1.000
_cell.angle_alpha   90.00
_cell.angle_beta   90.00
_cell.angle_gamma   90.00
#
_symmetry.space_group_name_H-M   'P 1'
#
loop_
_entity.id
_entity.type
_entity.pdbx_description
1 polymer ?
#
loop_
_entity_poly.entity_id
_entity_poly.type
_entity_poly.pdbx_seq_one_letter_code
_entity_poly.pdbx_strand_id
1 'polypeptide(L)'
;MKTTLFKMLLFITFFCLGTFSYAQVGIGTTNPDASAMLEIQSNSKGVLIPRMNTLARTGIASPAAGLLVFDTVTNSFWYYNSGWVELVSEKTLVDTDNDTKIEVEKVTDTDPNGDEINFTTRNVERMKIGNDGEILMGTDLSDQGDGNPPKTYFEIGADGTIKLGNKGGSTTPDSDTDQEENYTKITSDGSLSYVGNATRWEDLKVPVNTIKIKGTVDDAKWDDFIGNTALLWFEGGKSQDAVFTVQMPHGWKEGTAIYPHVHWTTGRAGSSTGPEDNRVEWNLEYTWAKVGEAFSATSTNTGSVVAAPNTGTIAVKEHVITPLGPISGNGKNLSSMLICRLYRSSTDTFGGDAGLLEVDFHYQVDSDGSNQEYSKE
;
A
#
# COMPACT_ATOMS: atom_id res chain seq x y z
N MET A 1 85.16 -0.14 67.55
CA MET A 1 83.67 -0.15 67.57
C MET A 1 83.01 0.61 66.41
N LYS A 2 83.55 1.74 65.90
CA LYS A 2 82.89 2.51 64.80
C LYS A 2 82.90 1.82 63.42
N THR A 3 83.94 1.04 63.09
CA THR A 3 84.07 0.36 61.79
C THR A 3 83.22 -0.91 61.67
N THR A 4 82.89 -1.54 62.80
CA THR A 4 82.01 -2.71 62.85
C THR A 4 80.55 -2.33 62.62
N LEU A 5 80.10 -1.17 63.13
CA LEU A 5 78.74 -0.66 62.92
C LEU A 5 78.47 -0.27 61.46
N PHE A 6 79.44 0.35 60.77
CA PHE A 6 79.30 0.76 59.36
C PHE A 6 79.26 -0.44 58.40
N LYS A 7 80.09 -1.47 58.64
CA LYS A 7 80.05 -2.71 57.87
C LYS A 7 78.75 -3.49 58.07
N MET A 8 78.20 -3.45 59.29
CA MET A 8 76.90 -4.04 59.60
C MET A 8 75.75 -3.29 58.90
N LEU A 9 75.80 -1.96 58.86
CA LEU A 9 74.80 -1.15 58.15
C LEU A 9 74.86 -1.36 56.62
N LEU A 10 76.06 -1.43 56.03
CA LEU A 10 76.25 -1.67 54.59
C LEU A 10 75.78 -3.06 54.16
N PHE A 11 75.97 -4.07 55.02
CA PHE A 11 75.51 -5.44 54.77
C PHE A 11 73.98 -5.55 54.84
N ILE A 12 73.35 -4.80 55.77
CA ILE A 12 71.88 -4.70 55.85
C ILE A 12 71.31 -3.99 54.61
N THR A 13 71.95 -2.92 54.13
CA THR A 13 71.52 -2.24 52.89
C THR A 13 71.66 -3.12 51.65
N PHE A 14 72.69 -3.97 51.56
CA PHE A 14 72.87 -4.90 50.45
C PHE A 14 71.89 -6.08 50.50
N PHE A 15 71.51 -6.55 51.70
CA PHE A 15 70.50 -7.60 51.88
C PHE A 15 69.06 -7.08 51.61
N CYS A 16 68.81 -5.79 51.80
CA CYS A 16 67.52 -5.15 51.50
C CYS A 16 67.29 -4.83 50.00
N LEU A 17 68.28 -5.03 49.13
CA LEU A 17 68.14 -4.89 47.67
C LEU A 17 67.61 -6.19 46.99
N GLY A 18 66.98 -7.07 47.76
CA GLY A 18 66.35 -8.29 47.28
C GLY A 18 65.42 -8.01 46.09
N THR A 19 65.79 -8.56 44.95
CA THR A 19 65.06 -8.47 43.68
C THR A 19 63.61 -8.94 43.85
N PHE A 20 62.64 -8.12 43.43
CA PHE A 20 61.26 -8.58 43.27
C PHE A 20 61.22 -9.61 42.13
N SER A 21 61.21 -10.91 42.43
CA SER A 21 60.88 -11.91 41.44
C SER A 21 59.35 -12.01 41.34
N TYR A 22 58.77 -11.57 40.23
CA TYR A 22 57.36 -11.77 39.95
C TYR A 22 57.11 -13.27 39.72
N ALA A 23 56.18 -13.86 40.48
CA ALA A 23 55.81 -15.27 40.40
C ALA A 23 54.79 -15.54 39.27
N GLN A 24 55.09 -15.11 38.05
CA GLN A 24 54.25 -15.42 36.89
C GLN A 24 54.50 -16.85 36.41
N VAL A 25 53.43 -17.58 36.09
CA VAL A 25 53.52 -18.95 35.58
C VAL A 25 53.46 -18.91 34.05
N GLY A 26 54.58 -19.20 33.41
CA GLY A 26 54.63 -19.47 31.97
C GLY A 26 54.56 -20.97 31.70
N ILE A 27 53.60 -21.41 30.88
CA ILE A 27 53.57 -22.79 30.36
C ILE A 27 53.77 -22.72 28.85
N GLY A 28 54.92 -23.20 28.38
CA GLY A 28 55.29 -23.12 26.97
C GLY A 28 55.86 -21.76 26.52
N THR A 29 56.01 -20.79 27.44
CA THR A 29 56.73 -19.52 27.23
C THR A 29 57.68 -19.25 28.41
N THR A 30 58.85 -18.68 28.13
CA THR A 30 59.82 -18.25 29.15
C THR A 30 59.71 -16.76 29.49
N ASN A 31 58.91 -16.01 28.73
CA ASN A 31 58.65 -14.60 28.96
C ASN A 31 57.14 -14.35 28.92
N PRO A 32 56.39 -14.77 29.96
CA PRO A 32 54.98 -14.40 30.09
C PRO A 32 54.81 -12.89 30.03
N ASP A 33 53.72 -12.46 29.41
CA ASP A 33 53.30 -11.06 29.36
C ASP A 33 53.27 -10.50 30.77
N ALA A 34 53.79 -9.27 30.94
CA ALA A 34 53.92 -8.65 32.25
C ALA A 34 52.56 -8.41 32.95
N SER A 35 51.45 -8.44 32.20
CA SER A 35 50.09 -8.37 32.73
C SER A 35 49.48 -9.72 33.09
N ALA A 36 50.13 -10.84 32.78
CA ALA A 36 49.59 -12.19 32.98
C ALA A 36 50.17 -12.90 34.22
N MET A 37 49.28 -13.36 35.10
CA MET A 37 49.68 -14.26 36.21
C MET A 37 49.93 -15.70 35.72
N LEU A 38 49.24 -16.10 34.65
CA LEU A 38 49.41 -17.37 33.94
C LEU A 38 49.29 -17.13 32.44
N GLU A 39 50.32 -17.48 31.68
CA GLU A 39 50.27 -17.52 30.22
C GLU A 39 50.59 -18.92 29.72
N ILE A 40 49.72 -19.45 28.86
CA ILE A 40 49.88 -20.78 28.25
C ILE A 40 50.02 -20.59 26.75
N GLN A 41 51.21 -20.85 26.22
CA GLN A 41 51.49 -20.75 24.79
C GLN A 41 51.70 -22.15 24.20
N SER A 42 50.87 -22.52 23.22
CA SER A 42 51.05 -23.74 22.44
C SER A 42 50.41 -23.60 21.06
N ASN A 43 51.09 -24.12 20.03
CA ASN A 43 50.56 -24.13 18.66
C ASN A 43 49.74 -25.39 18.33
N SER A 44 49.65 -26.37 19.24
CA SER A 44 49.00 -27.67 18.98
C SER A 44 48.25 -28.29 20.17
N LYS A 45 48.25 -27.64 21.34
CA LYS A 45 47.58 -28.14 22.54
C LYS A 45 46.68 -27.05 23.11
N GLY A 46 45.52 -27.45 23.62
CA GLY A 46 44.61 -26.59 24.35
C GLY A 46 44.72 -26.77 25.86
N VAL A 47 43.95 -25.98 26.60
CA VAL A 47 43.76 -26.15 28.04
C VAL A 47 42.54 -27.03 28.25
N LEU A 48 42.71 -28.16 28.91
CA LEU A 48 41.59 -28.94 29.44
C LEU A 48 41.21 -28.38 30.79
N ILE A 49 40.19 -27.55 30.81
CA ILE A 49 39.53 -27.08 32.04
C ILE A 49 38.84 -28.26 32.75
N PRO A 50 38.63 -28.16 34.08
CA PRO A 50 37.98 -29.21 34.85
C PRO A 50 36.67 -29.67 34.21
N ARG A 51 36.58 -30.97 33.92
CA ARG A 51 35.39 -31.61 33.34
C ARG A 51 34.65 -32.36 34.43
N MET A 52 33.36 -32.10 34.56
CA MET A 52 32.53 -32.71 35.61
C MET A 52 31.07 -32.80 35.15
N ASN A 53 30.22 -33.55 35.85
CA ASN A 53 28.78 -33.55 35.57
C ASN A 53 28.08 -32.38 36.29
N THR A 54 26.82 -32.09 35.96
CA THR A 54 26.06 -30.99 36.56
C THR A 54 25.96 -31.05 38.08
N LEU A 55 25.82 -32.24 38.66
CA LEU A 55 25.77 -32.41 40.12
C LEU A 55 27.10 -32.03 40.78
N ALA A 56 28.22 -32.45 40.18
CA ALA A 56 29.55 -32.10 40.67
C ALA A 56 29.85 -30.60 40.51
N ARG A 57 29.46 -29.98 39.38
CA ARG A 57 29.59 -28.53 39.17
C ARG A 57 28.82 -27.75 40.24
N THR A 58 27.54 -28.04 40.39
CA THR A 58 26.66 -27.36 41.35
C THR A 58 27.01 -27.67 42.81
N GLY A 59 27.68 -28.80 43.06
CA GLY A 59 28.17 -29.22 44.38
C GLY A 59 29.51 -28.62 44.81
N ILE A 60 30.18 -27.79 43.99
CA ILE A 60 31.40 -27.10 44.42
C ILE A 60 31.05 -26.11 45.55
N ALA A 61 31.64 -26.29 46.73
CA ALA A 61 31.45 -25.40 47.87
C ALA A 61 32.26 -24.10 47.71
N SER A 62 31.60 -22.95 47.86
CA SER A 62 32.21 -21.61 47.76
C SER A 62 33.08 -21.40 46.50
N PRO A 63 32.56 -21.62 45.28
CA PRO A 63 33.33 -21.45 44.05
C PRO A 63 33.74 -19.98 43.87
N ALA A 64 34.94 -19.75 43.34
CA ALA A 64 35.45 -18.41 43.07
C ALA A 64 34.78 -17.81 41.84
N ALA A 65 34.54 -16.49 41.85
CA ALA A 65 34.10 -15.77 40.66
C ALA A 65 35.15 -15.91 39.54
N GLY A 66 34.69 -16.18 38.32
CA GLY A 66 35.51 -16.52 37.15
C GLY A 66 35.90 -18.00 37.04
N LEU A 67 35.49 -18.88 37.97
CA LEU A 67 35.83 -20.31 37.90
C LEU A 67 35.20 -20.98 36.68
N LEU A 68 36.01 -21.38 35.70
CA LEU A 68 35.58 -22.01 34.46
C LEU A 68 35.64 -23.54 34.55
N VAL A 69 34.56 -24.21 34.16
CA VAL A 69 34.45 -25.66 34.06
C VAL A 69 33.79 -26.06 32.75
N PHE A 70 33.94 -27.32 32.36
CA PHE A 70 33.15 -27.93 31.31
C PHE A 70 32.18 -28.95 31.92
N ASP A 71 30.88 -28.74 31.72
CA ASP A 71 29.86 -29.66 32.19
C ASP A 71 29.59 -30.74 31.12
N THR A 72 29.81 -31.99 31.51
CA THR A 72 29.69 -33.18 30.66
C THR A 72 28.26 -33.67 30.46
N VAL A 73 27.28 -33.12 31.20
CA VAL A 73 25.85 -33.42 30.99
C VAL A 73 25.26 -32.43 29.98
N THR A 74 25.51 -31.13 30.15
CA THR A 74 25.06 -30.10 29.19
C THR A 74 25.96 -30.01 27.95
N ASN A 75 27.16 -30.61 28.01
CA ASN A 75 28.19 -30.56 26.97
C ASN A 75 28.62 -29.12 26.61
N SER A 76 28.71 -28.25 27.61
CA SER A 76 29.01 -26.83 27.43
C SER A 76 29.97 -26.30 28.49
N PHE A 77 30.60 -25.17 28.19
CA PHE A 77 31.42 -24.45 29.15
C PHE A 77 30.53 -23.66 30.10
N TRP A 78 30.92 -23.61 31.37
CA TRP A 78 30.23 -22.83 32.40
C TRP A 78 31.26 -22.11 33.26
N TYR A 79 31.00 -20.85 33.60
CA TYR A 79 31.81 -20.14 34.58
C TYR A 79 30.97 -19.74 35.79
N TYR A 80 31.60 -19.65 36.96
CA TYR A 80 30.95 -19.20 38.17
C TYR A 80 31.10 -17.68 38.33
N ASN A 81 30.04 -16.99 38.73
CA ASN A 81 30.08 -15.60 39.18
C ASN A 81 29.37 -15.46 40.54
N SER A 82 28.10 -15.07 40.54
CA SER A 82 27.17 -15.20 41.67
C SER A 82 26.30 -16.48 41.59
N GLY A 83 26.53 -17.26 40.54
CA GLY A 83 25.90 -18.52 40.17
C GLY A 83 26.62 -19.12 38.95
N TRP A 84 26.27 -20.34 38.55
CA TRP A 84 26.81 -20.95 37.34
C TRP A 84 26.14 -20.36 36.10
N VAL A 85 26.94 -19.83 35.16
CA VAL A 85 26.49 -19.27 33.88
C VAL A 85 27.05 -20.08 32.72
N GLU A 86 26.19 -20.43 31.76
CA GLU A 86 26.59 -21.15 30.54
C GLU A 86 27.27 -20.20 29.57
N LEU A 87 28.41 -20.62 29.01
CA LEU A 87 29.11 -19.90 27.95
C LEU A 87 28.64 -20.46 26.61
N VAL A 88 27.54 -19.93 26.10
CA VAL A 88 27.01 -20.25 24.77
C VAL A 88 27.51 -19.24 23.72
N SER A 89 27.70 -19.71 22.49
CA SER A 89 27.69 -18.83 21.32
C SER A 89 26.24 -18.61 20.97
N GLU A 90 25.64 -17.49 21.36
CA GLU A 90 24.29 -17.17 20.88
C GLU A 90 24.29 -17.13 19.35
N LYS A 91 23.19 -17.57 18.72
CA LYS A 91 22.91 -17.21 17.32
C LYS A 91 22.44 -15.76 17.31
N THR A 92 23.36 -14.84 17.52
CA THR A 92 23.08 -13.43 17.34
C THR A 92 22.94 -13.19 15.85
N LEU A 93 21.88 -12.50 15.43
CA LEU A 93 21.97 -11.71 14.22
C LEU A 93 23.07 -10.67 14.51
N VAL A 94 24.26 -10.90 13.96
CA VAL A 94 25.39 -10.01 14.18
C VAL A 94 25.16 -8.78 13.33
N ASP A 95 24.69 -7.73 13.98
CA ASP A 95 24.64 -6.40 13.40
C ASP A 95 25.89 -5.62 13.80
N THR A 96 26.57 -5.04 12.81
CA THR A 96 27.87 -4.37 13.02
C THR A 96 27.71 -2.95 13.55
N ASP A 97 26.58 -2.29 13.28
CA ASP A 97 26.32 -0.91 13.70
C ASP A 97 25.09 -0.75 14.61
N ASN A 98 24.42 -1.86 14.97
CA ASN A 98 23.25 -1.94 15.86
C ASN A 98 22.00 -1.20 15.33
N ASP A 99 21.90 -0.97 14.02
CA ASP A 99 20.75 -0.36 13.35
C ASP A 99 19.66 -1.35 12.88
N THR A 100 19.94 -2.66 12.90
CA THR A 100 19.12 -3.76 12.40
C THR A 100 18.85 -4.78 13.51
N LYS A 101 17.57 -5.08 13.75
CA LYS A 101 17.15 -5.91 14.88
C LYS A 101 15.96 -6.80 14.52
N ILE A 102 15.95 -8.01 15.04
CA ILE A 102 14.71 -8.79 15.22
C ILE A 102 14.43 -8.80 16.71
N GLU A 103 13.37 -8.11 17.11
CA GLU A 103 12.99 -7.91 18.50
C GLU A 103 11.73 -8.76 18.75
N VAL A 104 11.80 -9.68 19.70
CA VAL A 104 10.62 -10.38 20.24
C VAL A 104 10.27 -9.70 21.55
N GLU A 105 9.00 -9.37 21.76
CA GLU A 105 8.51 -8.77 23.02
C GLU A 105 9.25 -7.45 23.35
N LYS A 106 9.19 -6.48 22.42
CA LYS A 106 9.91 -5.20 22.52
C LYS A 106 9.46 -4.32 23.70
N VAL A 107 8.30 -4.62 24.30
CA VAL A 107 7.78 -3.90 25.46
C VAL A 107 7.82 -4.81 26.68
N THR A 108 8.50 -4.38 27.74
CA THR A 108 8.24 -4.91 29.09
C THR A 108 6.92 -4.34 29.60
N ASP A 109 5.81 -4.69 28.96
CA ASP A 109 4.47 -4.29 29.41
C ASP A 109 3.90 -5.40 30.31
N THR A 110 3.19 -4.97 31.34
CA THR A 110 2.20 -5.72 32.11
C THR A 110 1.14 -6.49 31.32
N ASP A 111 1.20 -6.57 29.99
CA ASP A 111 0.30 -7.37 29.15
C ASP A 111 0.83 -8.81 29.01
N PRO A 112 0.18 -9.81 29.64
CA PRO A 112 0.56 -11.21 29.51
C PRO A 112 0.31 -11.81 28.11
N ASN A 113 -0.20 -11.04 27.15
CA ASN A 113 -0.41 -11.46 25.75
C ASN A 113 0.37 -10.63 24.71
N GLY A 114 1.35 -9.81 25.13
CA GLY A 114 2.12 -8.90 24.28
C GLY A 114 3.19 -9.55 23.38
N ASP A 115 2.89 -10.70 22.79
CA ASP A 115 3.82 -11.48 21.95
C ASP A 115 3.95 -10.86 20.55
N GLU A 116 4.78 -9.81 20.43
CA GLU A 116 5.06 -9.17 19.14
C GLU A 116 6.43 -9.57 18.57
N ILE A 117 6.53 -9.67 17.25
CA ILE A 117 7.82 -9.81 16.53
C ILE A 117 8.01 -8.60 15.61
N ASN A 118 9.06 -7.84 15.86
CA ASN A 118 9.38 -6.62 15.13
C ASN A 118 10.68 -6.78 14.33
N PHE A 119 10.66 -6.35 13.07
CA PHE A 119 11.81 -6.31 12.19
C PHE A 119 12.20 -4.85 11.94
N THR A 120 13.32 -4.44 12.52
CA THR A 120 13.83 -3.06 12.46
C THR A 120 15.05 -3.01 11.54
N THR A 121 15.12 -2.01 10.65
CA THR A 121 16.34 -1.69 9.89
C THR A 121 16.59 -0.18 9.90
N ARG A 122 17.86 0.23 10.05
CA ARG A 122 18.23 1.65 10.21
C ARG A 122 17.47 2.35 11.34
N ASN A 123 17.23 1.66 12.45
CA ASN A 123 16.42 2.14 13.58
C ASN A 123 14.96 2.49 13.26
N VAL A 124 14.41 1.94 12.17
CA VAL A 124 13.02 2.11 11.75
C VAL A 124 12.35 0.74 11.64
N GLU A 125 11.19 0.58 12.26
CA GLU A 125 10.39 -0.65 12.18
C GLU A 125 9.80 -0.81 10.78
N ARG A 126 10.06 -1.96 10.15
CA ARG A 126 9.67 -2.26 8.76
C ARG A 126 8.58 -3.30 8.65
N MET A 127 8.59 -4.27 9.57
CA MET A 127 7.58 -5.31 9.63
C MET A 127 7.28 -5.63 11.09
N LYS A 128 6.00 -5.88 11.37
CA LYS A 128 5.51 -6.29 12.68
C LYS A 128 4.56 -7.48 12.51
N ILE A 129 4.71 -8.49 13.36
CA ILE A 129 3.68 -9.47 13.66
C ILE A 129 3.15 -9.09 15.03
N GLY A 130 1.89 -8.64 15.09
CA GLY A 130 1.27 -8.21 16.34
C GLY A 130 0.65 -9.35 17.13
N ASN A 131 0.15 -9.00 18.31
CA ASN A 131 -0.43 -9.94 19.28
C ASN A 131 -1.73 -10.61 18.79
N ASP A 132 -2.48 -9.93 17.92
CA ASP A 132 -3.70 -10.45 17.30
C ASP A 132 -3.40 -11.24 16.00
N GLY A 133 -2.12 -11.39 15.65
CA GLY A 133 -1.65 -12.10 14.47
C GLY A 133 -1.68 -11.28 13.18
N GLU A 134 -1.95 -9.97 13.28
CA GLU A 134 -1.84 -9.06 12.16
C GLU A 134 -0.39 -8.93 11.69
N ILE A 135 -0.20 -8.85 10.37
CA ILE A 135 1.12 -8.65 9.77
C ILE A 135 1.13 -7.30 9.09
N LEU A 136 1.98 -6.40 9.58
CA LEU A 136 2.19 -5.07 9.02
C LEU A 136 3.53 -5.03 8.29
N MET A 137 3.57 -4.40 7.12
CA MET A 137 4.82 -4.06 6.43
C MET A 137 4.78 -2.63 5.91
N GLY A 138 5.86 -1.88 6.13
CA GLY A 138 5.90 -0.45 5.89
C GLY A 138 7.29 0.15 5.75
N THR A 139 7.34 1.43 5.38
CA THR A 139 8.60 2.21 5.40
C THR A 139 8.85 2.84 6.75
N ASP A 140 7.86 2.91 7.61
CA ASP A 140 8.01 3.30 9.02
C ASP A 140 6.74 2.88 9.76
N LEU A 141 6.87 1.85 10.59
CA LEU A 141 5.79 1.36 11.44
C LEU A 141 5.86 1.92 12.87
N SER A 142 6.89 2.69 13.21
CA SER A 142 6.98 3.25 14.55
C SER A 142 5.88 4.30 14.76
N ASP A 143 5.18 4.21 15.88
CA ASP A 143 4.29 5.27 16.33
C ASP A 143 5.15 6.49 16.66
N GLN A 144 5.16 7.47 15.75
CA GLN A 144 5.96 8.67 15.89
C GLN A 144 5.37 9.63 16.95
N GLY A 145 4.17 9.35 17.49
CA GLY A 145 3.50 10.22 18.46
C GLY A 145 3.19 11.62 17.93
N ASP A 146 3.31 11.83 16.62
CA ASP A 146 3.13 13.10 15.91
C ASP A 146 1.70 13.28 15.38
N GLY A 147 0.83 12.30 15.64
CA GLY A 147 -0.55 12.26 15.15
C GLY A 147 -0.68 11.74 13.71
N ASN A 148 0.42 11.38 13.04
CA ASN A 148 0.38 10.77 11.72
C ASN A 148 0.30 9.23 11.84
N PRO A 149 -0.57 8.57 11.07
CA PRO A 149 -0.64 7.12 11.09
C PRO A 149 0.66 6.49 10.54
N PRO A 150 1.02 5.28 11.01
CA PRO A 150 2.18 4.55 10.49
C PRO A 150 2.11 4.34 8.98
N LYS A 151 3.26 4.47 8.30
CA LYS A 151 3.37 4.31 6.84
C LYS A 151 3.39 2.84 6.44
N THR A 152 2.22 2.21 6.50
CA THR A 152 1.98 0.84 6.04
C THR A 152 1.64 0.83 4.54
N TYR A 153 2.18 -0.17 3.83
CA TYR A 153 1.86 -0.44 2.42
C TYR A 153 1.15 -1.79 2.23
N PHE A 154 1.32 -2.68 3.21
CA PHE A 154 0.75 -4.01 3.23
C PHE A 154 0.33 -4.35 4.67
N GLU A 155 -0.93 -4.73 4.84
CA GLU A 155 -1.52 -5.14 6.11
C GLU A 155 -2.33 -6.41 5.87
N ILE A 156 -2.07 -7.47 6.64
CA ILE A 156 -2.96 -8.62 6.80
C ILE A 156 -3.60 -8.49 8.17
N GLY A 157 -4.91 -8.25 8.22
CA GLY A 157 -5.68 -8.20 9.46
C GLY A 157 -5.95 -9.61 10.02
N ALA A 158 -6.20 -9.69 11.33
CA ALA A 158 -6.58 -10.93 12.01
C ALA A 158 -7.86 -11.59 11.46
N ASP A 159 -8.73 -10.78 10.84
CA ASP A 159 -9.95 -11.22 10.15
C ASP A 159 -9.70 -11.78 8.74
N GLY A 160 -8.44 -11.79 8.27
CA GLY A 160 -8.04 -12.22 6.94
C GLY A 160 -8.17 -11.13 5.86
N THR A 161 -8.57 -9.91 6.22
CA THR A 161 -8.59 -8.77 5.29
C THR A 161 -7.16 -8.40 4.89
N ILE A 162 -6.91 -8.18 3.60
CA ILE A 162 -5.62 -7.70 3.08
C ILE A 162 -5.80 -6.27 2.57
N LYS A 163 -4.94 -5.35 3.01
CA LYS A 163 -4.90 -3.98 2.50
C LYS A 163 -3.57 -3.74 1.79
N LEU A 164 -3.65 -3.20 0.58
CA LEU A 164 -2.52 -2.87 -0.29
C LEU A 164 -2.63 -1.40 -0.70
N GLY A 165 -1.72 -0.55 -0.24
CA GLY A 165 -1.77 0.87 -0.59
C GLY A 165 -1.21 1.77 0.49
N ASN A 166 -1.01 3.04 0.16
CA ASN A 166 -0.34 3.98 1.05
C ASN A 166 -1.27 4.43 2.18
N LYS A 167 -0.98 3.99 3.41
CA LYS A 167 -1.74 4.39 4.61
C LYS A 167 -1.23 5.67 5.29
N GLY A 168 -0.25 6.39 4.74
CA GLY A 168 0.24 7.61 5.40
C GLY A 168 0.95 8.58 4.46
N GLY A 169 0.76 9.88 4.71
CA GLY A 169 1.34 11.03 3.99
C GLY A 169 2.71 10.77 3.37
N SER A 170 2.71 10.31 2.11
CA SER A 170 3.91 10.10 1.31
C SER A 170 3.89 11.08 0.16
N THR A 171 4.91 11.92 0.08
CA THR A 171 5.02 13.06 -0.83
C THR A 171 5.41 12.66 -2.26
N THR A 172 4.74 11.66 -2.86
CA THR A 172 4.46 11.48 -4.31
C THR A 172 4.15 10.00 -4.67
N PRO A 173 3.29 9.71 -5.67
CA PRO A 173 2.42 10.58 -6.46
C PRO A 173 0.92 10.23 -6.29
N ASP A 174 0.27 10.87 -5.31
CA ASP A 174 -0.96 11.64 -5.54
C ASP A 174 -1.10 12.61 -4.36
N SER A 175 -1.34 13.88 -4.63
CA SER A 175 -1.29 14.96 -3.66
C SER A 175 -2.62 15.06 -2.90
N ASP A 176 -2.86 14.10 -2.01
CA ASP A 176 -4.10 14.04 -1.25
C ASP A 176 -3.85 14.25 0.25
N THR A 177 -4.65 15.14 0.82
CA THR A 177 -4.50 15.70 2.15
C THR A 177 -4.95 14.69 3.21
N ASP A 178 -4.00 14.04 3.88
CA ASP A 178 -3.94 13.57 5.28
C ASP A 178 -5.19 13.04 6.02
N GLN A 179 -6.27 12.57 5.37
CA GLN A 179 -7.44 12.04 6.10
C GLN A 179 -8.15 10.81 5.48
N GLU A 180 -7.83 10.40 4.24
CA GLU A 180 -8.43 9.20 3.64
C GLU A 180 -7.34 8.22 3.17
N GLU A 181 -7.26 7.07 3.85
CA GLU A 181 -6.30 6.01 3.51
C GLU A 181 -6.68 5.40 2.14
N ASN A 182 -5.89 5.70 1.11
CA ASN A 182 -6.09 5.16 -0.23
C ASN A 182 -5.47 3.77 -0.36
N TYR A 183 -6.29 2.71 -0.37
CA TYR A 183 -5.82 1.35 -0.52
C TYR A 183 -6.78 0.46 -1.31
N THR A 184 -6.22 -0.61 -1.87
CA THR A 184 -6.98 -1.76 -2.34
C THR A 184 -7.22 -2.68 -1.15
N LYS A 185 -8.48 -3.06 -0.94
CA LYS A 185 -8.92 -3.97 0.11
C LYS A 185 -9.36 -5.28 -0.51
N ILE A 186 -8.84 -6.37 -0.01
CA ILE A 186 -9.34 -7.73 -0.25
C ILE A 186 -9.97 -8.18 1.06
N THR A 187 -11.27 -8.40 1.09
CA THR A 187 -11.98 -8.88 2.28
C THR A 187 -11.75 -10.37 2.50
N SER A 188 -12.15 -10.87 3.66
CA SER A 188 -12.01 -12.28 4.06
C SER A 188 -12.74 -13.27 3.13
N ASP A 189 -13.80 -12.84 2.44
CA ASP A 189 -14.49 -13.60 1.40
C ASP A 189 -13.82 -13.51 0.01
N GLY A 190 -12.76 -12.70 -0.09
CA GLY A 190 -11.98 -12.48 -1.30
C GLY A 190 -12.48 -11.35 -2.20
N SER A 191 -13.52 -10.60 -1.81
CA SER A 191 -14.03 -9.48 -2.63
C SER A 191 -13.06 -8.30 -2.66
N LEU A 192 -13.07 -7.57 -3.78
CA LEU A 192 -12.09 -6.51 -4.08
C LEU A 192 -12.76 -5.14 -4.04
N SER A 193 -12.20 -4.23 -3.24
CA SER A 193 -12.63 -2.83 -3.19
C SER A 193 -11.45 -1.86 -3.16
N TYR A 194 -11.74 -0.62 -3.52
CA TYR A 194 -10.85 0.53 -3.47
C TYR A 194 -11.40 1.51 -2.45
N VAL A 195 -10.58 1.88 -1.47
CA VAL A 195 -10.99 2.72 -0.34
C VAL A 195 -10.44 4.14 -0.51
N GLY A 196 -11.20 5.13 -0.03
CA GLY A 196 -10.87 6.55 -0.17
C GLY A 196 -11.06 7.06 -1.59
N ASN A 197 -10.09 7.80 -2.09
CA ASN A 197 -10.00 8.33 -3.45
C ASN A 197 -9.44 7.33 -4.47
N ALA A 198 -8.98 6.16 -4.03
CA ALA A 198 -8.64 5.07 -4.95
C ALA A 198 -9.89 4.68 -5.77
N THR A 199 -9.88 4.96 -7.07
CA THR A 199 -10.98 4.67 -8.00
C THR A 199 -10.46 4.32 -9.38
N ARG A 200 -11.31 3.73 -10.23
CA ARG A 200 -11.05 3.59 -11.67
C ARG A 200 -12.18 4.21 -12.47
N TRP A 201 -11.89 4.60 -13.70
CA TRP A 201 -12.91 5.03 -14.64
C TRP A 201 -13.43 3.82 -15.41
N GLU A 202 -14.74 3.67 -15.43
CA GLU A 202 -15.45 2.71 -16.27
C GLU A 202 -16.55 3.44 -17.03
N ASP A 203 -17.06 2.79 -18.07
CA ASP A 203 -18.03 3.39 -18.97
C ASP A 203 -19.33 2.59 -19.03
N LEU A 204 -20.45 3.28 -18.82
CA LEU A 204 -21.77 2.71 -18.89
C LEU A 204 -22.36 3.02 -20.27
N LYS A 205 -22.39 1.97 -21.08
CA LYS A 205 -22.65 2.06 -22.51
C LYS A 205 -24.11 1.98 -22.84
N VAL A 206 -24.59 2.86 -23.72
CA VAL A 206 -25.92 2.79 -24.33
C VAL A 206 -25.76 2.63 -25.85
N PRO A 207 -25.65 1.38 -26.33
CA PRO A 207 -25.54 1.09 -27.75
C PRO A 207 -26.72 1.67 -28.53
N VAL A 208 -26.44 2.31 -29.68
CA VAL A 208 -27.46 2.97 -30.52
C VAL A 208 -28.62 2.05 -30.92
N ASN A 209 -28.39 0.75 -31.00
CA ASN A 209 -29.41 -0.25 -31.32
C ASN A 209 -30.46 -0.46 -30.20
N THR A 210 -30.16 -0.06 -28.96
CA THR A 210 -31.10 -0.11 -27.82
C THR A 210 -31.96 1.14 -27.72
N ILE A 211 -31.49 2.25 -28.28
CA ILE A 211 -32.14 3.56 -28.25
C ILE A 211 -33.43 3.55 -29.09
N LYS A 212 -34.46 4.25 -28.61
CA LYS A 212 -35.74 4.38 -29.30
C LYS A 212 -35.95 5.79 -29.84
N ILE A 213 -36.58 5.89 -31.00
CA ILE A 213 -37.03 7.16 -31.56
C ILE A 213 -38.32 7.55 -30.83
N LYS A 214 -38.42 8.80 -30.37
CA LYS A 214 -39.57 9.27 -29.58
C LYS A 214 -40.87 9.33 -30.38
N GLY A 215 -40.80 9.49 -31.70
CA GLY A 215 -41.97 9.69 -32.57
C GLY A 215 -42.38 11.16 -32.66
N THR A 216 -41.47 12.02 -33.12
CA THR A 216 -41.72 13.44 -33.38
C THR A 216 -42.25 13.67 -34.81
N VAL A 217 -42.61 14.91 -35.16
CA VAL A 217 -43.07 15.25 -36.53
C VAL A 217 -41.99 14.95 -37.56
N ASP A 218 -40.74 15.25 -37.23
CA ASP A 218 -39.55 14.79 -37.93
C ASP A 218 -38.85 13.76 -37.04
N ASP A 219 -38.76 12.50 -37.48
CA ASP A 219 -38.10 11.42 -36.73
C ASP A 219 -36.66 11.23 -37.16
N ALA A 220 -35.76 10.92 -36.22
CA ALA A 220 -34.43 10.41 -36.54
C ALA A 220 -34.58 9.11 -37.33
N LYS A 221 -33.71 8.86 -38.32
CA LYS A 221 -33.92 7.79 -39.30
C LYS A 221 -32.79 6.79 -39.31
N TRP A 222 -33.13 5.51 -39.37
CA TRP A 222 -32.16 4.49 -39.74
C TRP A 222 -31.88 4.59 -41.24
N ASP A 223 -30.61 4.79 -41.59
CA ASP A 223 -30.17 4.96 -42.97
C ASP A 223 -28.74 4.43 -43.14
N ASP A 224 -28.37 4.14 -44.38
CA ASP A 224 -27.07 3.57 -44.72
C ASP A 224 -25.93 4.54 -44.39
N PHE A 225 -24.91 4.05 -43.69
CA PHE A 225 -23.64 4.72 -43.39
C PHE A 225 -22.60 4.43 -44.49
N ILE A 226 -22.14 3.17 -44.58
CA ILE A 226 -21.16 2.71 -45.58
C ILE A 226 -21.61 1.35 -46.12
N GLY A 227 -21.74 1.24 -47.44
CA GLY A 227 -22.37 0.07 -48.05
C GLY A 227 -23.79 -0.08 -47.52
N ASN A 228 -24.13 -1.27 -47.02
CA ASN A 228 -25.45 -1.56 -46.44
C ASN A 228 -25.40 -1.63 -44.89
N THR A 229 -24.39 -1.01 -44.26
CA THR A 229 -24.34 -0.86 -42.81
C THR A 229 -25.14 0.39 -42.43
N ALA A 230 -26.02 0.32 -41.44
CA ALA A 230 -26.92 1.42 -41.10
C ALA A 230 -26.67 1.99 -39.69
N LEU A 231 -26.98 3.27 -39.52
CA LEU A 231 -26.94 4.00 -38.24
C LEU A 231 -28.22 4.82 -38.07
N LEU A 232 -28.47 5.28 -36.83
CA LEU A 232 -29.54 6.23 -36.55
C LEU A 232 -29.03 7.65 -36.83
N TRP A 233 -29.68 8.36 -37.74
CA TRP A 233 -29.28 9.69 -38.21
C TRP A 233 -30.19 10.79 -37.69
N PHE A 234 -29.55 11.85 -37.19
CA PHE A 234 -30.16 13.13 -36.86
C PHE A 234 -29.85 14.14 -37.96
N GLU A 235 -30.87 14.53 -38.70
CA GLU A 235 -30.79 15.37 -39.89
C GLU A 235 -30.54 16.85 -39.52
N GLY A 236 -29.75 17.52 -40.36
CA GLY A 236 -29.43 18.95 -40.22
C GLY A 236 -30.67 19.84 -40.13
N GLY A 237 -30.74 20.69 -39.09
CA GLY A 237 -31.83 21.65 -38.91
C GLY A 237 -33.19 21.03 -38.57
N LYS A 238 -33.25 19.74 -38.23
CA LYS A 238 -34.46 19.04 -37.80
C LYS A 238 -34.51 18.89 -36.28
N SER A 239 -35.72 18.92 -35.73
CA SER A 239 -35.96 18.64 -34.31
C SER A 239 -36.32 17.17 -34.16
N GLN A 240 -35.33 16.37 -33.80
CA GLN A 240 -35.42 14.91 -33.72
C GLN A 240 -34.94 14.43 -32.36
N ASP A 241 -35.66 13.45 -31.82
CA ASP A 241 -35.48 12.98 -30.45
C ASP A 241 -35.23 11.47 -30.38
N ALA A 242 -34.25 11.10 -29.58
CA ALA A 242 -34.00 9.74 -29.13
C ALA A 242 -34.22 9.63 -27.63
N VAL A 243 -34.72 8.49 -27.16
CA VAL A 243 -34.98 8.21 -25.74
C VAL A 243 -34.39 6.86 -25.33
N PHE A 244 -33.91 6.79 -24.10
CA PHE A 244 -33.33 5.60 -23.49
C PHE A 244 -33.34 5.73 -21.96
N THR A 245 -33.06 4.64 -21.27
CA THR A 245 -32.97 4.59 -19.81
C THR A 245 -31.65 3.98 -19.39
N VAL A 246 -31.12 4.41 -18.26
CA VAL A 246 -29.82 3.99 -17.74
C VAL A 246 -29.96 3.62 -16.27
N GLN A 247 -29.33 2.53 -15.85
CA GLN A 247 -29.28 2.11 -14.44
C GLN A 247 -27.85 2.19 -13.94
N MET A 248 -27.63 2.77 -12.77
CA MET A 248 -26.30 2.79 -12.18
C MET A 248 -25.84 1.39 -11.74
N PRO A 249 -24.65 0.94 -12.16
CA PRO A 249 -24.13 -0.39 -11.84
C PRO A 249 -23.63 -0.48 -10.40
N HIS A 250 -23.44 -1.71 -9.94
CA HIS A 250 -23.06 -1.98 -8.55
C HIS A 250 -21.62 -1.60 -8.24
N GLY A 251 -20.73 -1.59 -9.23
CA GLY A 251 -19.34 -1.13 -9.07
C GLY A 251 -19.18 0.39 -8.95
N TRP A 252 -20.22 1.18 -9.27
CA TRP A 252 -20.14 2.65 -9.20
C TRP A 252 -19.88 3.14 -7.77
N LYS A 253 -18.93 4.07 -7.61
CA LYS A 253 -18.67 4.80 -6.36
C LYS A 253 -19.84 5.75 -6.11
N GLU A 254 -20.77 5.33 -5.27
CA GLU A 254 -22.02 6.05 -4.99
C GLU A 254 -21.77 7.51 -4.63
N GLY A 255 -22.65 8.40 -5.10
CA GLY A 255 -22.53 9.84 -4.84
C GLY A 255 -21.61 10.62 -5.78
N THR A 256 -20.69 9.95 -6.50
CA THR A 256 -19.77 10.64 -7.43
C THR A 256 -20.47 11.14 -8.68
N ALA A 257 -19.87 12.12 -9.37
CA ALA A 257 -20.43 12.59 -10.64
C ALA A 257 -20.30 11.52 -11.74
N ILE A 258 -21.25 11.51 -12.67
CA ILE A 258 -21.18 10.74 -13.92
C ILE A 258 -21.04 11.70 -15.10
N TYR A 259 -20.39 11.25 -16.17
CA TYR A 259 -19.95 12.12 -17.27
C TYR A 259 -20.48 11.57 -18.60
N PRO A 260 -21.72 11.95 -18.98
CA PRO A 260 -22.28 11.60 -20.28
C PRO A 260 -21.48 12.17 -21.45
N HIS A 261 -21.39 11.40 -22.53
CA HIS A 261 -20.81 11.80 -23.80
C HIS A 261 -21.47 11.05 -24.96
N VAL A 262 -21.44 11.66 -26.14
CA VAL A 262 -22.07 11.12 -27.34
C VAL A 262 -21.00 10.72 -28.34
N HIS A 263 -21.05 9.48 -28.80
CA HIS A 263 -20.24 8.99 -29.91
C HIS A 263 -21.04 9.13 -31.19
N TRP A 264 -20.53 9.87 -32.15
CA TRP A 264 -21.23 10.15 -33.40
C TRP A 264 -20.27 10.27 -34.58
N THR A 265 -20.83 10.32 -35.79
CA THR A 265 -20.08 10.47 -37.04
C THR A 265 -20.88 11.27 -38.05
N THR A 266 -20.28 11.59 -39.20
CA THR A 266 -20.97 12.26 -40.32
C THR A 266 -20.83 11.46 -41.62
N GLY A 267 -21.47 11.96 -42.68
CA GLY A 267 -21.30 11.41 -44.02
C GLY A 267 -22.03 10.09 -44.22
N ARG A 268 -23.35 10.09 -43.97
CA ARG A 268 -24.24 8.99 -44.41
C ARG A 268 -24.05 8.70 -45.91
N ALA A 269 -24.47 7.53 -46.37
CA ALA A 269 -24.32 7.13 -47.76
C ALA A 269 -24.84 8.22 -48.73
N GLY A 270 -23.98 8.65 -49.65
CA GLY A 270 -24.29 9.75 -50.59
C GLY A 270 -24.05 11.18 -50.06
N SER A 271 -23.68 11.35 -48.79
CA SER A 271 -23.27 12.64 -48.20
C SER A 271 -21.75 12.75 -48.08
N SER A 272 -21.22 13.94 -48.36
CA SER A 272 -19.79 14.27 -48.22
C SER A 272 -19.53 15.36 -47.18
N THR A 273 -20.52 15.70 -46.36
CA THR A 273 -20.39 16.78 -45.37
C THR A 273 -19.65 16.29 -44.13
N GLY A 274 -18.51 16.90 -43.84
CA GLY A 274 -17.73 16.67 -42.62
C GLY A 274 -18.16 17.65 -41.51
N PRO A 275 -17.80 17.39 -40.24
CA PRO A 275 -17.90 18.41 -39.20
C PRO A 275 -17.00 19.61 -39.52
N GLU A 276 -15.85 19.37 -40.17
CA GLU A 276 -14.78 20.36 -40.36
C GLU A 276 -14.42 21.02 -39.02
N ASP A 277 -14.68 22.32 -38.85
CA ASP A 277 -14.47 23.08 -37.62
C ASP A 277 -15.80 23.39 -36.88
N ASN A 278 -16.96 23.05 -37.46
CA ASN A 278 -18.28 23.20 -36.84
C ASN A 278 -18.72 21.88 -36.17
N ARG A 279 -19.48 21.93 -35.07
CA ARG A 279 -19.82 20.74 -34.27
C ARG A 279 -21.31 20.67 -34.01
N VAL A 280 -21.82 19.45 -33.90
CA VAL A 280 -23.18 19.22 -33.42
C VAL A 280 -23.25 19.64 -31.96
N GLU A 281 -24.21 20.50 -31.65
CA GLU A 281 -24.59 20.81 -30.27
C GLU A 281 -25.65 19.81 -29.79
N TRP A 282 -25.24 18.91 -28.91
CA TRP A 282 -26.09 17.88 -28.32
C TRP A 282 -26.68 18.33 -27.00
N ASN A 283 -27.96 18.02 -26.78
CA ASN A 283 -28.65 18.15 -25.51
C ASN A 283 -29.05 16.77 -24.98
N LEU A 284 -28.68 16.51 -23.73
CA LEU A 284 -29.18 15.39 -22.94
C LEU A 284 -30.11 15.93 -21.87
N GLU A 285 -31.41 15.77 -22.08
CA GLU A 285 -32.43 15.99 -21.06
C GLU A 285 -32.61 14.71 -20.24
N TYR A 286 -32.61 14.81 -18.91
CA TYR A 286 -32.70 13.65 -18.03
C TYR A 286 -33.47 13.94 -16.74
N THR A 287 -34.00 12.88 -16.13
CA THR A 287 -34.44 12.85 -14.72
C THR A 287 -33.87 11.60 -14.05
N TRP A 288 -33.53 11.68 -12.76
CA TRP A 288 -32.81 10.63 -12.04
C TRP A 288 -33.39 10.40 -10.65
N ALA A 289 -33.78 9.16 -10.34
CA ALA A 289 -34.26 8.75 -9.03
C ALA A 289 -33.59 7.46 -8.56
N LYS A 290 -33.34 7.36 -7.26
CA LYS A 290 -33.02 6.06 -6.63
C LYS A 290 -34.27 5.27 -6.27
N VAL A 291 -34.09 4.00 -5.93
CA VAL A 291 -35.18 3.17 -5.40
C VAL A 291 -35.80 3.85 -4.18
N GLY A 292 -37.13 3.99 -4.19
CA GLY A 292 -37.90 4.67 -3.13
C GLY A 292 -38.01 6.19 -3.26
N GLU A 293 -37.38 6.80 -4.28
CA GLU A 293 -37.49 8.23 -4.58
C GLU A 293 -38.45 8.47 -5.77
N ALA A 294 -39.17 9.59 -5.76
CA ALA A 294 -39.94 10.03 -6.93
C ALA A 294 -39.03 10.74 -7.94
N PHE A 295 -39.25 10.53 -9.24
CA PHE A 295 -38.57 11.29 -10.29
C PHE A 295 -38.93 12.78 -10.20
N SER A 296 -37.90 13.62 -10.18
CA SER A 296 -38.03 15.09 -10.13
C SER A 296 -38.19 15.70 -11.52
N ALA A 297 -38.29 17.04 -11.57
CA ALA A 297 -38.17 17.81 -12.80
C ALA A 297 -36.89 17.45 -13.57
N THR A 298 -36.95 17.57 -14.90
CA THR A 298 -35.83 17.28 -15.77
C THR A 298 -34.74 18.35 -15.66
N SER A 299 -33.51 17.94 -15.93
CA SER A 299 -32.35 18.80 -16.15
C SER A 299 -31.80 18.54 -17.54
N THR A 300 -31.09 19.53 -18.11
CA THR A 300 -30.50 19.39 -19.44
C THR A 300 -29.02 19.75 -19.39
N ASN A 301 -28.21 18.82 -19.89
CA ASN A 301 -26.80 19.00 -20.14
C ASN A 301 -26.57 19.25 -21.64
N THR A 302 -25.76 20.23 -21.98
CA THR A 302 -25.47 20.64 -23.37
C THR A 302 -23.99 20.50 -23.66
N GLY A 303 -23.64 19.90 -24.80
CA GLY A 303 -22.27 19.77 -25.26
C GLY A 303 -22.12 20.14 -26.73
N SER A 304 -21.19 21.04 -27.03
CA SER A 304 -20.82 21.46 -28.39
C SER A 304 -19.32 21.37 -28.68
N VAL A 305 -18.51 21.09 -27.64
CA VAL A 305 -17.06 20.90 -27.76
C VAL A 305 -16.78 19.40 -27.86
N VAL A 306 -15.90 19.01 -28.78
CA VAL A 306 -15.49 17.62 -28.96
C VAL A 306 -14.29 17.26 -28.10
N ALA A 307 -14.20 16.01 -27.66
CA ALA A 307 -13.08 15.51 -26.87
C ALA A 307 -11.84 15.26 -27.73
N ALA A 308 -10.65 15.32 -27.11
CA ALA A 308 -9.44 14.84 -27.74
C ALA A 308 -9.56 13.32 -28.05
N PRO A 309 -9.02 12.82 -29.18
CA PRO A 309 -8.15 13.53 -30.12
C PRO A 309 -8.86 14.34 -31.22
N ASN A 310 -10.20 14.37 -31.25
CA ASN A 310 -10.95 15.12 -32.26
C ASN A 310 -10.78 16.64 -32.06
N THR A 311 -9.71 17.22 -32.60
CA THR A 311 -9.38 18.66 -32.50
C THR A 311 -9.12 19.22 -33.90
N GLY A 312 -9.37 20.53 -34.10
CA GLY A 312 -9.21 21.17 -35.42
C GLY A 312 -10.20 20.62 -36.45
N THR A 313 -9.77 20.45 -37.70
CA THR A 313 -10.63 19.97 -38.78
C THR A 313 -10.84 18.46 -38.72
N ILE A 314 -12.09 18.02 -38.57
CA ILE A 314 -12.47 16.61 -38.49
C ILE A 314 -12.94 16.09 -39.86
N ALA A 315 -12.52 14.89 -40.23
CA ALA A 315 -12.87 14.28 -41.51
C ALA A 315 -14.32 13.73 -41.53
N VAL A 316 -14.85 13.56 -42.75
CA VAL A 316 -16.11 12.83 -42.97
C VAL A 316 -15.94 11.38 -42.52
N LYS A 317 -16.96 10.78 -41.91
CA LYS A 317 -16.96 9.39 -41.41
C LYS A 317 -15.93 9.12 -40.30
N GLU A 318 -15.46 10.16 -39.62
CA GLU A 318 -14.62 10.02 -38.42
C GLU A 318 -15.50 9.73 -37.19
N HIS A 319 -14.98 8.97 -36.23
CA HIS A 319 -15.61 8.77 -34.93
C HIS A 319 -15.32 9.99 -34.07
N VAL A 320 -16.38 10.69 -33.67
CA VAL A 320 -16.33 11.93 -32.90
C VAL A 320 -16.98 11.73 -31.55
N ILE A 321 -16.37 12.29 -30.50
CA ILE A 321 -16.92 12.30 -29.15
C ILE A 321 -17.28 13.72 -28.73
N THR A 322 -18.50 13.94 -28.27
CA THR A 322 -18.93 15.20 -27.65
C THR A 322 -19.30 14.97 -26.18
N PRO A 323 -18.48 15.43 -25.22
CA PRO A 323 -18.84 15.44 -23.81
C PRO A 323 -20.03 16.36 -23.55
N LEU A 324 -20.92 15.94 -22.63
CA LEU A 324 -22.11 16.70 -22.25
C LEU A 324 -21.96 17.37 -20.87
N GLY A 325 -20.81 17.20 -20.21
CA GLY A 325 -20.54 17.73 -18.87
C GLY A 325 -21.09 16.84 -17.75
N PRO A 326 -20.67 17.07 -16.49
CA PRO A 326 -20.99 16.20 -15.37
C PRO A 326 -22.48 16.26 -14.99
N ILE A 327 -22.99 15.13 -14.48
CA ILE A 327 -24.24 15.02 -13.74
C ILE A 327 -23.87 14.64 -12.30
N SER A 328 -24.34 15.41 -11.32
CA SER A 328 -24.08 15.14 -9.90
C SER A 328 -24.82 13.88 -9.43
N GLY A 329 -24.09 12.91 -8.89
CA GLY A 329 -24.65 11.72 -8.26
C GLY A 329 -25.00 11.89 -6.78
N ASN A 330 -24.83 13.10 -6.21
CA ASN A 330 -25.04 13.32 -4.77
C ASN A 330 -26.43 12.84 -4.32
N GLY A 331 -26.46 12.01 -3.28
CA GLY A 331 -27.69 11.43 -2.73
C GLY A 331 -28.29 10.26 -3.54
N LYS A 332 -27.67 9.87 -4.65
CA LYS A 332 -28.02 8.69 -5.46
C LYS A 332 -27.12 7.51 -5.07
N ASN A 333 -27.61 6.30 -5.31
CA ASN A 333 -26.95 5.03 -4.98
C ASN A 333 -27.03 4.05 -6.15
N LEU A 334 -26.44 2.86 -6.00
CA LEU A 334 -26.51 1.80 -7.00
C LEU A 334 -27.96 1.48 -7.38
N SER A 335 -28.16 0.99 -8.60
CA SER A 335 -29.49 0.72 -9.16
C SER A 335 -30.41 1.94 -9.32
N SER A 336 -29.94 3.15 -9.03
CA SER A 336 -30.67 4.37 -9.38
C SER A 336 -30.81 4.51 -10.90
N MET A 337 -31.95 5.02 -11.35
CA MET A 337 -32.36 5.01 -12.75
C MET A 337 -32.40 6.42 -13.33
N LEU A 338 -31.79 6.62 -14.48
CA LEU A 338 -31.97 7.80 -15.33
C LEU A 338 -32.94 7.49 -16.47
N ILE A 339 -33.83 8.43 -16.74
CA ILE A 339 -34.67 8.47 -17.93
C ILE A 339 -34.17 9.62 -18.79
N CYS A 340 -33.74 9.32 -20.01
CA CYS A 340 -32.95 10.22 -20.84
C CYS A 340 -33.60 10.47 -22.19
N ARG A 341 -33.38 11.68 -22.70
CA ARG A 341 -33.72 12.11 -24.05
C ARG A 341 -32.53 12.84 -24.65
N LEU A 342 -32.03 12.35 -25.79
CA LEU A 342 -30.97 12.96 -26.56
C LEU A 342 -31.56 13.63 -27.81
N TYR A 343 -31.14 14.86 -28.08
CA TYR A 343 -31.55 15.63 -29.24
C TYR A 343 -30.52 16.68 -29.62
N ARG A 344 -30.60 17.18 -30.86
CA ARG A 344 -29.80 18.32 -31.30
C ARG A 344 -30.40 19.61 -30.77
N SER A 345 -29.56 20.50 -30.27
CA SER A 345 -29.99 21.77 -29.70
C SER A 345 -30.70 22.66 -30.72
N SER A 346 -31.65 23.49 -30.26
CA SER A 346 -32.30 24.48 -31.13
C SER A 346 -31.33 25.57 -31.62
N THR A 347 -30.18 25.73 -30.95
CA THR A 347 -29.10 26.64 -31.33
C THR A 347 -27.98 25.94 -32.10
N ASP A 348 -28.13 24.65 -32.41
CA ASP A 348 -27.15 23.90 -33.21
C ASP A 348 -27.02 24.51 -34.61
N THR A 349 -25.78 24.86 -34.98
CA THR A 349 -25.47 25.48 -36.26
C THR A 349 -24.87 24.50 -37.27
N PHE A 350 -24.67 23.23 -36.88
CA PHE A 350 -24.15 22.23 -37.80
C PHE A 350 -25.20 21.88 -38.87
N GLY A 351 -24.92 22.21 -40.13
CA GLY A 351 -25.88 21.99 -41.22
C GLY A 351 -25.99 20.53 -41.71
N GLY A 352 -25.04 19.67 -41.34
CA GLY A 352 -24.99 18.29 -41.80
C GLY A 352 -25.80 17.33 -40.94
N ASP A 353 -25.86 16.07 -41.39
CA ASP A 353 -26.47 14.97 -40.67
C ASP A 353 -25.47 14.31 -39.71
N ALA A 354 -25.94 13.93 -38.53
CA ALA A 354 -25.13 13.30 -37.49
C ALA A 354 -25.62 11.86 -37.26
N GLY A 355 -24.74 10.88 -37.48
CA GLY A 355 -25.00 9.47 -37.24
C GLY A 355 -24.60 9.10 -35.83
N LEU A 356 -25.54 8.61 -35.04
CA LEU A 356 -25.29 8.18 -33.66
C LEU A 356 -24.63 6.81 -33.64
N LEU A 357 -23.52 6.69 -32.91
CA LEU A 357 -22.80 5.43 -32.69
C LEU A 357 -23.13 4.87 -31.30
N GLU A 358 -23.04 5.72 -30.26
CA GLU A 358 -23.23 5.34 -28.87
C GLU A 358 -23.54 6.54 -27.99
N VAL A 359 -24.14 6.31 -26.83
CA VAL A 359 -24.23 7.29 -25.75
C VAL A 359 -23.70 6.65 -24.49
N ASP A 360 -22.67 7.25 -23.92
CA ASP A 360 -21.84 6.61 -22.91
C ASP A 360 -21.76 7.51 -21.68
N PHE A 361 -21.62 6.92 -20.49
CA PHE A 361 -21.51 7.64 -19.22
C PHE A 361 -20.26 7.16 -18.50
N HIS A 362 -19.21 7.98 -18.47
CA HIS A 362 -18.05 7.70 -17.63
C HIS A 362 -18.42 7.86 -16.16
N TYR A 363 -18.07 6.89 -15.33
CA TYR A 363 -18.29 6.91 -13.89
C TYR A 363 -17.09 6.32 -13.14
N GLN A 364 -16.93 6.71 -11.89
CA GLN A 364 -15.89 6.16 -11.03
C GLN A 364 -16.37 4.85 -10.40
N VAL A 365 -15.50 3.83 -10.37
CA VAL A 365 -15.71 2.59 -9.63
C VAL A 365 -14.78 2.50 -8.43
N ASP A 366 -15.30 1.97 -7.33
CA ASP A 366 -14.60 1.72 -6.06
C ASP A 366 -14.61 0.23 -5.66
N SER A 367 -15.14 -0.65 -6.51
CA SER A 367 -15.27 -2.09 -6.24
C SER A 367 -15.63 -2.84 -7.53
N ASP A 368 -15.44 -4.16 -7.52
CA ASP A 368 -15.83 -5.06 -8.60
C ASP A 368 -17.33 -5.40 -8.62
N GLY A 369 -18.11 -4.81 -7.70
CA GLY A 369 -19.54 -5.02 -7.59
C GLY A 369 -20.08 -4.49 -6.26
N SER A 370 -21.01 -5.23 -5.68
CA SER A 370 -21.48 -4.99 -4.33
C SER A 370 -21.51 -6.29 -3.54
N ASN A 371 -21.30 -6.20 -2.24
CA ASN A 371 -21.33 -7.37 -1.36
C ASN A 371 -22.77 -7.80 -0.99
N GLN A 372 -23.77 -6.94 -1.22
CA GLN A 372 -25.19 -7.25 -1.05
C GLN A 372 -25.97 -7.05 -2.36
N GLU A 373 -27.14 -7.67 -2.45
CA GLU A 373 -27.96 -7.63 -3.67
C GLU A 373 -28.51 -6.24 -4.00
N TYR A 374 -28.74 -5.37 -3.01
CA TYR A 374 -29.39 -4.06 -3.20
C TYR A 374 -28.66 -2.89 -2.52
N SER A 375 -27.49 -3.14 -1.94
CA SER A 375 -26.65 -2.14 -1.27
C SER A 375 -25.17 -2.43 -1.49
N LYS A 376 -24.32 -1.42 -1.27
CA LYS A 376 -22.90 -1.43 -1.63
C LYS A 376 -22.06 -2.37 -0.76
N GLU A 377 -22.10 -2.16 0.56
CA GLU A 377 -21.48 -3.06 1.55
C GLU A 377 -22.35 -4.26 1.86
#